data_AF-A0A382E9R4-F1
#
_entry.id   AF-A0A382E9R4-F1
#
_cell.length_a   1.000
_cell.length_b   1.000
_cell.length_c   1.000
_cell.angle_alpha   90.00
_cell.angle_beta   90.00
_cell.angle_gamma   90.00
#
_symmetry.space_group_name_H-M   'P 1'
#
loop_
_entity.id
_entity.type
_entity.pdbx_description
1 polymer ?
#
loop_
_entity_poly.entity_id
_entity_poly.type
_entity_poly.pdbx_seq_one_letter_code
_entity_poly.pdbx_strand_id
1 'polypeptide(L)'
;ELRQRRLVVDHMLNPSNSKIAEHASKYDAVFKNMHVTPDMRLGTLRLPGGIPVPQWMSLHREHPQVIYTTFGNPYVLFEMPQVNSLVATFGTSEGSQRAAVKVWLGEMEARGIPPFTHPRISVNQIDLNDLNKV
;
A
#
# COMPACT_ATOMS: atom_id res chain seq x y z
N GLU A 1 8.57 -9.69 15.55
CA GLU A 1 7.10 -9.61 15.62
C GLU A 1 6.37 -10.83 15.05
N LEU A 2 6.30 -11.04 13.72
CA LEU A 2 5.51 -12.15 13.15
C LEU A 2 6.06 -13.55 13.54
N ARG A 3 7.38 -13.76 13.45
CA ARG A 3 8.01 -15.03 13.86
C ARG A 3 7.83 -15.37 15.34
N GLN A 4 7.72 -14.36 16.21
CA GLN A 4 7.44 -14.57 17.64
C GLN A 4 6.05 -15.18 17.86
N ARG A 5 5.14 -15.01 16.89
CA ARG A 5 3.80 -15.60 16.87
C ARG A 5 3.75 -16.92 16.11
N ARG A 6 4.93 -17.54 15.88
CA ARG A 6 5.10 -18.85 15.24
C ARG A 6 4.60 -18.93 13.78
N LEU A 7 4.51 -17.77 13.12
CA LEU A 7 4.24 -17.71 11.68
C LEU A 7 5.51 -17.98 10.88
N VAL A 8 5.38 -18.70 9.76
CA VAL A 8 6.44 -18.84 8.75
C VAL A 8 6.49 -17.55 7.96
N VAL A 9 7.66 -16.90 7.91
CA VAL A 9 7.80 -15.57 7.30
C VAL A 9 9.06 -15.48 6.47
N ASP A 10 8.84 -15.25 5.18
CA ASP A 10 9.85 -14.80 4.24
C ASP A 10 9.79 -13.29 4.07
N HIS A 11 10.93 -12.65 4.27
CA HIS A 11 11.10 -11.22 4.04
C HIS A 11 11.78 -11.00 2.69
N MET A 12 11.15 -10.21 1.83
CA MET A 12 11.72 -9.80 0.55
C MET A 12 11.86 -8.29 0.51
N LEU A 13 13.09 -7.81 0.39
CA LEU A 13 13.38 -6.38 0.20
C LEU A 13 13.46 -6.07 -1.29
N ASN A 14 12.57 -5.19 -1.77
CA ASN A 14 12.49 -4.78 -3.18
C ASN A 14 12.66 -5.93 -4.20
N PRO A 15 11.92 -7.06 -4.05
CA PRO A 15 12.04 -8.18 -4.97
C PRO A 15 11.61 -7.79 -6.40
N SER A 16 12.13 -8.52 -7.39
CA SER A 16 11.63 -8.44 -8.76
C SER A 16 10.18 -8.94 -8.86
N ASN A 17 9.47 -8.47 -9.88
CA ASN A 17 8.09 -8.89 -10.15
C ASN A 17 7.94 -10.41 -10.29
N SER A 18 8.88 -11.06 -10.98
CA SER A 18 8.90 -12.51 -11.15
C SER A 18 8.97 -13.26 -9.81
N LYS A 19 9.82 -12.77 -8.90
CA LYS A 19 10.00 -13.39 -7.58
C LYS A 19 8.76 -13.20 -6.70
N ILE A 20 8.10 -12.05 -6.80
CA ILE A 20 6.82 -11.83 -6.11
C ILE A 20 5.79 -12.85 -6.58
N ALA A 21 5.59 -12.98 -7.89
CA ALA A 21 4.59 -13.89 -8.46
C ALA A 21 4.87 -15.36 -8.11
N GLU A 22 6.13 -15.79 -8.11
CA GLU A 22 6.51 -17.16 -7.78
C GLU A 22 6.29 -17.50 -6.29
N HIS A 23 6.43 -16.52 -5.41
CA HIS A 23 6.34 -16.75 -3.96
C HIS A 23 4.96 -16.45 -3.39
N ALA A 24 4.22 -15.47 -3.93
CA ALA A 24 2.96 -15.02 -3.34
C ALA A 24 1.93 -16.14 -3.16
N SER A 25 1.83 -17.07 -4.12
CA SER A 25 0.92 -18.21 -4.06
C SER A 25 1.29 -19.30 -3.04
N LYS A 26 2.52 -19.26 -2.50
CA LYS A 26 3.02 -20.25 -1.52
C LYS A 26 2.67 -19.90 -0.07
N TYR A 27 2.05 -18.74 0.17
CA TYR A 27 1.76 -18.21 1.50
C TYR A 27 0.26 -17.97 1.68
N ASP A 28 -0.22 -17.99 2.92
CA ASP A 28 -1.63 -17.73 3.22
C ASP A 28 -1.98 -16.23 3.17
N ALA A 29 -0.98 -15.35 3.33
CA ALA A 29 -1.15 -13.90 3.34
C ALA A 29 0.10 -13.18 2.85
N VAL A 30 -0.09 -12.06 2.14
CA VAL A 30 0.98 -11.20 1.64
C VAL A 30 0.89 -9.81 2.28
N PHE A 31 1.96 -9.39 2.97
CA PHE A 31 2.08 -8.06 3.56
C PHE A 31 2.95 -7.17 2.67
N LYS A 32 2.32 -6.23 1.95
CA LYS A 32 3.03 -5.27 1.11
C LYS A 32 3.33 -4.00 1.89
N ASN A 33 4.58 -3.86 2.32
CA ASN A 33 5.05 -2.70 3.06
C ASN A 33 5.73 -1.69 2.11
N MET A 34 5.24 -0.46 2.13
CA MET A 34 5.77 0.65 1.34
C MET A 34 6.43 1.66 2.29
N HIS A 35 7.69 1.99 2.04
CA HIS A 35 8.39 3.05 2.75
C HIS A 35 8.66 4.17 1.75
N VAL A 36 7.86 5.22 1.84
CA VAL A 36 7.95 6.40 0.98
C VAL A 36 8.03 7.61 1.87
N THR A 37 9.19 8.22 1.93
CA THR A 37 9.44 9.40 2.75
C THR A 37 9.69 10.63 1.90
N PRO A 38 9.31 11.82 2.38
CA PRO A 38 9.78 13.06 1.78
C PRO A 38 11.31 13.09 1.79
N ASP A 39 11.91 13.36 0.64
CA ASP A 39 13.31 13.67 0.51
C ASP A 39 13.43 15.05 -0.12
N MET A 40 14.25 15.92 0.46
CA MET A 40 14.44 17.29 0.00
C MET A 40 14.93 17.37 -1.46
N ARG A 41 15.56 16.29 -1.98
CA ARG A 41 16.10 16.22 -3.34
C ARG A 41 15.12 15.68 -4.36
N LEU A 42 14.09 14.93 -3.94
CA LEU A 42 13.16 14.29 -4.87
C LEU A 42 12.11 15.25 -5.41
N GLY A 43 11.79 16.35 -4.69
CA GLY A 43 10.80 17.36 -5.12
C GLY A 43 9.38 16.81 -5.30
N THR A 44 9.16 15.52 -5.04
CA THR A 44 7.90 14.81 -5.22
C THR A 44 7.77 13.72 -4.17
N LEU A 45 6.53 13.49 -3.73
CA LEU A 45 6.12 12.37 -2.87
C LEU A 45 5.42 11.26 -3.66
N ARG A 46 5.29 11.45 -4.97
CA ARG A 46 4.66 10.48 -5.87
C ARG A 46 5.53 9.23 -5.92
N LEU A 47 4.91 8.07 -6.13
CA LEU A 47 5.67 6.83 -6.31
C LEU A 47 6.57 7.02 -7.55
N PRO A 48 7.91 6.98 -7.41
CA PRO A 48 8.80 7.22 -8.55
C PRO A 48 8.54 6.20 -9.66
N GLY A 49 8.63 6.63 -10.92
CA GLY A 49 8.29 5.85 -12.12
C GLY A 49 9.10 4.57 -12.39
N GLY A 50 9.95 4.15 -11.46
CA GLY A 50 10.63 2.84 -11.46
C GLY A 50 9.99 1.81 -10.50
N ILE A 51 8.98 2.22 -9.73
CA ILE A 51 8.21 1.31 -8.90
C ILE A 51 7.17 0.60 -9.79
N PRO A 52 7.10 -0.74 -9.80
CA PRO A 52 6.15 -1.49 -10.61
C PRO A 52 4.75 -1.42 -9.98
N VAL A 53 4.19 -0.22 -9.94
CA VAL A 53 2.85 0.07 -9.42
C VAL A 53 1.85 -0.89 -10.05
N PRO A 54 1.78 -1.10 -11.39
CA PRO A 54 0.85 -2.07 -11.99
C PRO A 54 0.88 -3.48 -11.42
N GLN A 55 2.05 -4.02 -11.09
CA GLN A 55 2.16 -5.36 -10.50
C GLN A 55 1.82 -5.36 -9.01
N TRP A 56 2.11 -4.27 -8.29
CA TRP A 56 1.59 -4.13 -6.92
C TRP A 56 0.07 -4.07 -6.92
N MET A 57 -0.50 -3.49 -7.99
CA MET A 57 -1.94 -3.50 -8.24
C MET A 57 -2.42 -4.87 -8.73
N SER A 58 -1.62 -5.77 -9.31
CA SER A 58 -2.12 -7.10 -9.71
C SER A 58 -2.14 -8.11 -8.54
N LEU A 59 -1.32 -7.89 -7.51
CA LEU A 59 -1.21 -8.79 -6.35
C LEU A 59 -2.56 -9.12 -5.70
N HIS A 60 -3.46 -8.16 -5.53
CA HIS A 60 -4.78 -8.40 -4.93
C HIS A 60 -5.72 -9.22 -5.84
N ARG A 61 -5.43 -9.31 -7.15
CA ARG A 61 -6.14 -10.21 -8.07
C ARG A 61 -5.56 -11.62 -8.03
N GLU A 62 -4.26 -11.74 -7.82
CA GLU A 62 -3.52 -13.01 -7.82
C GLU A 62 -3.61 -13.73 -6.46
N HIS A 63 -3.79 -12.99 -5.36
CA HIS A 63 -3.81 -13.54 -4.02
C HIS A 63 -5.00 -13.01 -3.21
N PRO A 64 -5.80 -13.88 -2.56
CA PRO A 64 -7.03 -13.48 -1.88
C PRO A 64 -6.79 -12.57 -0.67
N GLN A 65 -5.63 -12.70 -0.02
CA GLN A 65 -5.30 -11.97 1.21
C GLN A 65 -4.02 -11.15 1.05
N VAL A 66 -4.17 -9.90 0.61
CA VAL A 66 -3.06 -8.93 0.49
C VAL A 66 -3.35 -7.73 1.36
N ILE A 67 -2.42 -7.39 2.25
CA ILE A 67 -2.53 -6.24 3.15
C ILE A 67 -1.47 -5.24 2.76
N TYR A 68 -1.90 -4.04 2.36
CA TYR A 68 -1.01 -2.94 2.04
C TYR A 68 -0.78 -2.08 3.28
N THR A 69 0.48 -1.74 3.54
CA THR A 69 0.86 -0.85 4.63
C THR A 69 1.82 0.20 4.12
N THR A 70 1.59 1.46 4.49
CA THR A 70 2.52 2.55 4.23
C THR A 70 3.18 3.05 5.50
N PHE A 71 4.49 3.23 5.43
CA PHE A 71 5.35 3.84 6.42
C PHE A 71 5.84 5.17 5.83
N GLY A 72 5.33 6.29 6.34
CA GLY A 72 5.58 7.62 5.79
C GLY A 72 4.37 8.16 5.02
N ASN A 73 4.45 8.21 3.69
CA ASN A 73 3.44 8.85 2.83
C ASN A 73 2.06 8.14 2.88
N PRO A 74 1.00 8.78 3.40
CA PRO A 74 -0.34 8.19 3.43
C PRO A 74 -1.08 8.26 2.09
N TYR A 75 -0.61 9.07 1.14
CA TYR A 75 -1.30 9.36 -0.12
C TYR A 75 -1.01 8.36 -1.24
N VAL A 76 -0.46 7.17 -0.92
CA VAL A 76 -0.17 6.12 -1.92
C VAL A 76 -1.42 5.62 -2.65
N LEU A 77 -2.61 5.75 -2.05
CA LEU A 77 -3.89 5.42 -2.70
C LEU A 77 -4.19 6.31 -3.91
N PHE A 78 -3.61 7.51 -3.98
CA PHE A 78 -3.75 8.37 -5.16
C PHE A 78 -3.20 7.69 -6.42
N GLU A 79 -2.09 6.96 -6.29
CA GLU A 79 -1.46 6.20 -7.37
C GLU A 79 -2.01 4.77 -7.50
N MET A 80 -2.68 4.27 -6.46
CA MET A 80 -3.16 2.90 -6.36
C MET A 80 -4.64 2.83 -5.92
N PRO A 81 -5.57 3.43 -6.67
CA PRO A 81 -6.97 3.57 -6.24
C PRO A 81 -7.74 2.25 -6.11
N GLN A 82 -7.32 1.20 -6.81
CA GLN A 82 -7.89 -0.14 -6.71
C GLN A 82 -7.49 -0.92 -5.45
N VAL A 83 -6.62 -0.39 -4.59
CA VAL A 83 -6.31 -1.01 -3.31
C VAL A 83 -7.43 -0.74 -2.32
N ASN A 84 -8.16 -1.79 -1.95
CA ASN A 84 -9.34 -1.68 -1.09
C ASN A 84 -9.03 -1.43 0.39
N SER A 85 -7.80 -1.73 0.84
CA SER A 85 -7.40 -1.56 2.24
C SER A 85 -5.94 -1.16 2.34
N LEU A 86 -5.67 -0.09 3.08
CA LEU A 86 -4.35 0.43 3.38
C LEU A 86 -4.24 0.75 4.87
N VAL A 87 -3.23 0.18 5.53
CA VAL A 87 -2.82 0.58 6.87
C VAL A 87 -1.80 1.71 6.77
N ALA A 88 -2.12 2.88 7.29
CA ALA A 88 -1.20 4.03 7.33
C ALA A 88 -0.57 4.18 8.72
N THR A 89 0.75 4.07 8.79
CA THR A 89 1.50 4.15 10.07
C THR A 89 2.24 5.48 10.27
N PHE A 90 2.30 6.31 9.21
CA PHE A 90 2.94 7.64 9.16
C PHE A 90 4.44 7.70 9.49
N GLY A 91 5.08 6.60 9.87
CA GLY A 91 6.51 6.57 10.17
C GLY A 91 7.04 5.17 10.43
N THR A 92 8.37 5.02 10.38
CA THR A 92 9.08 3.73 10.46
C THR A 92 9.56 3.33 11.84
N SER A 93 9.14 4.04 12.89
CA SER A 93 9.57 3.74 14.26
C SER A 93 9.29 2.28 14.63
N GLU A 94 10.10 1.70 15.51
CA GLU A 94 9.88 0.34 15.98
C GLU A 94 8.46 0.17 16.55
N GLY A 95 8.00 1.13 17.34
CA GLY A 95 6.63 1.16 17.85
C GLY A 95 5.57 1.10 16.73
N SER A 96 5.76 1.86 15.66
CA SER A 96 4.87 1.86 14.49
C SER A 96 4.86 0.51 13.77
N GLN A 97 6.02 -0.13 13.60
CA GLN A 97 6.11 -1.46 12.99
C GLN A 97 5.43 -2.53 13.84
N ARG A 98 5.63 -2.49 15.16
CA ARG A 98 4.99 -3.42 16.10
C ARG A 98 3.48 -3.22 16.14
N ALA A 99 3.01 -1.97 16.13
CA ALA A 99 1.58 -1.64 16.07
C ALA A 99 0.95 -2.13 14.75
N ALA A 100 1.62 -1.94 13.62
CA ALA A 100 1.15 -2.44 12.33
C ALA A 100 0.90 -3.96 12.36
N VAL A 101 1.86 -4.73 12.91
CA VAL A 101 1.69 -6.18 13.05
C VAL A 101 0.48 -6.55 13.93
N LYS A 102 0.28 -5.84 15.05
CA LYS A 102 -0.89 -6.08 15.91
C LYS A 102 -2.20 -5.79 15.19
N VAL A 103 -2.25 -4.72 14.38
CA VAL A 103 -3.42 -4.38 13.56
C VAL A 103 -3.67 -5.43 12.49
N TRP A 104 -2.63 -5.87 11.78
CA TRP A 104 -2.72 -6.91 10.75
C TRP A 104 -3.33 -8.21 11.26
N LEU A 105 -2.98 -8.59 12.49
CA LEU A 105 -3.43 -9.83 13.12
C LEU A 105 -4.72 -9.67 13.92
N GLY A 106 -5.32 -8.47 13.93
CA GLY A 106 -6.55 -8.19 14.68
C GLY A 106 -6.36 -8.11 16.20
N GLU A 107 -5.12 -8.10 16.70
CA GLU A 107 -4.79 -7.95 18.12
C GLU A 107 -5.01 -6.51 18.63
N MET A 108 -5.09 -5.55 17.70
CA MET A 108 -5.27 -4.13 17.98
C MET A 108 -6.16 -3.50 16.92
N GLU A 109 -7.11 -2.67 17.34
CA GLU A 109 -7.97 -1.90 16.45
C GLU A 109 -7.24 -0.64 15.92
N ALA A 110 -7.38 -0.35 14.62
CA ALA A 110 -6.83 0.86 14.02
C ALA A 110 -7.70 2.09 14.34
N ARG A 111 -7.37 2.79 15.43
CA ARG A 111 -8.11 3.97 15.91
C ARG A 111 -7.56 5.32 15.45
N GLY A 112 -6.50 5.32 14.66
CA GLY A 112 -5.87 6.55 14.18
C GLY A 112 -6.79 7.32 13.24
N ILE A 113 -7.00 8.60 13.52
CA ILE A 113 -7.70 9.51 12.62
C ILE A 113 -6.63 10.18 11.73
N PRO A 114 -6.74 10.10 10.39
CA PRO A 114 -5.76 10.73 9.51
C PRO A 114 -5.71 12.24 9.75
N PRO A 115 -4.51 12.85 9.92
CA PRO A 115 -4.37 14.28 10.22
C PRO A 115 -4.49 15.16 8.96
N PHE A 116 -5.18 14.68 7.93
CA PHE A 116 -5.31 15.37 6.65
C PHE A 116 -6.76 15.38 6.17
N THR A 117 -7.10 16.41 5.38
CA THR A 117 -8.42 16.53 4.77
C THR A 117 -8.56 15.47 3.69
N HIS A 118 -9.62 14.65 3.77
CA HIS A 118 -9.94 13.73 2.70
C HIS A 118 -10.22 14.51 1.40
N PRO A 119 -9.62 14.12 0.26
CA PRO A 119 -9.94 14.74 -1.01
C PRO A 119 -11.42 14.53 -1.31
N ARG A 120 -12.14 15.61 -1.65
CA ARG A 120 -13.51 15.51 -2.17
C ARG A 120 -13.42 15.09 -3.63
N ILE A 121 -13.80 13.85 -3.91
CA ILE A 121 -13.89 13.34 -5.28
C ILE A 121 -15.29 13.65 -5.81
N SER A 122 -15.39 14.45 -6.87
CA SER A 122 -16.61 14.65 -7.64
C SER A 122 -16.44 13.99 -9.01
N VAL A 123 -17.30 13.02 -9.33
CA VAL A 123 -17.34 12.43 -10.67
C VAL A 123 -18.27 13.28 -11.53
N ASN A 124 -17.68 14.07 -12.42
CA ASN A 124 -18.45 14.79 -13.43
C ASN A 124 -18.60 13.87 -14.64
N GLN A 125 -19.85 13.57 -15.01
CA GLN A 125 -20.13 12.84 -16.23
C GLN A 125 -19.80 13.75 -17.41
N ILE A 126 -18.80 13.38 -18.21
CA ILE A 126 -18.47 14.11 -19.43
C ILE A 126 -19.53 13.74 -20.48
N ASP A 127 -20.22 14.73 -21.04
CA ASP A 127 -21.05 14.51 -22.22
C ASP A 127 -20.14 14.26 -23.43
N LEU A 128 -20.20 13.05 -23.97
CA LEU A 128 -19.39 12.66 -25.13
C LEU A 128 -19.73 13.50 -26.39
N ASN A 129 -20.89 14.15 -26.42
CA ASN A 129 -21.25 15.05 -27.52
C ASN A 129 -20.48 16.38 -27.49
N ASP A 130 -19.95 16.79 -26.33
CA ASP A 130 -19.13 18.00 -26.22
C ASP A 130 -17.69 17.79 -26.71
N LEU A 131 -17.22 16.53 -26.75
CA LEU A 131 -15.89 16.19 -27.29
C LEU A 131 -15.82 16.23 -28.82
N ASN A 132 -16.96 16.11 -29.51
CA ASN A 132 -17.04 16.11 -30.98
C ASN A 132 -17.24 17.51 -31.58
N LYS A 133 -17.21 18.57 -30.75
CA LYS A 133 -17.37 19.97 -31.18
C LYS A 133 -16.04 20.74 -31.28
N VAL A 134 -14.91 20.05 -31.22
CA VAL A 134 -13.55 20.63 -31.35
C VAL A 134 -12.97 20.33 -32.72
#